data_AF-A0A7J2R0K9-F1
#
_entry.id   AF-A0A7J2R0K9-F1
#
_cell.length_a   1.000
_cell.length_b   1.000
_cell.length_c   1.000
_cell.angle_alpha   90.00
_cell.angle_beta   90.00
_cell.angle_gamma   90.00
#
_symmetry.space_group_name_H-M   'P 1'
#
loop_
_entity.id
_entity.type
_entity.pdbx_description
1 polymer ?
#
loop_
_entity_poly.entity_id
_entity_poly.type
_entity_poly.pdbx_seq_one_letter_code
_entity_poly.pdbx_strand_id
1 'polypeptide(L)'
;GLYVGWYEVVISHSSYGGDSSYDYINWNGDDDYLSFFLVLKPPGWIEVIVLDSHSYIPIPNAFVRAYNTTSGELFDSGYTDANGFYNITGLLIGWWTVNVSLPGYDLESLLDYINWRGDDDYLTFYLDINVPLFSGTVAIFRDRLPWDLNMTEPVLRTYGISYTLYNSSDFGSVDLSSFDKVIIPSDQTQDFYDRLSGNSTWFESYVSNGGMLDLRLTDRGWAGSNWDGLVMPGGLNKTWAYLENVSINLPLHPILNNPFLVEDVELDGWFYSAHGYFHTYPTTAKKILLYPLVDEPVMLEFMYGSGFIVATMQTIEWNENKNLTRILENMILYDPGAGFTSINVTSPLSSDSWEVSSTQSITWDATGTIVNVKIDLYRGGTFVMELAASTPNDGSFTWVVPPGLTDSLLYQVRVSDADYPLTYDYSDDFEIEDLRSITVTSPISGDNWIMENDYYINWTSTGVIANVKIELFASSILVLEIAASTTNDGSFLWTVPDTLINYTDYIIRVSDFIDPTMYDDSDLFTITGVSGGGIPGYDILILSGLLIGVSLTIIKRKRKKLSIKS
;
A
#
# COMPACT_ATOMS: atom_id res chain seq x y z
N GLY A 1 -4.16 32.64 -23.32
CA GLY A 1 -5.49 32.72 -23.97
C GLY A 1 -5.77 31.40 -24.66
N LEU A 2 -7.04 31.08 -24.89
CA LEU A 2 -7.46 29.88 -25.60
C LEU A 2 -7.30 30.08 -27.13
N TYR A 3 -7.03 29.00 -27.86
CA TYR A 3 -7.04 29.00 -29.34
C TYR A 3 -8.48 28.91 -29.87
N VAL A 4 -8.72 29.34 -31.11
CA VAL A 4 -10.02 29.16 -31.77
C VAL A 4 -10.38 27.66 -31.80
N GLY A 5 -11.54 27.30 -31.26
CA GLY A 5 -11.94 25.90 -31.07
C GLY A 5 -13.04 25.70 -30.03
N TRP A 6 -13.54 24.47 -29.95
CA TRP A 6 -14.49 24.03 -28.92
C TRP A 6 -13.75 23.69 -27.62
N TYR A 7 -14.31 24.14 -26.51
CA TYR A 7 -13.84 23.82 -25.16
C TYR A 7 -15.01 23.34 -24.32
N GLU A 8 -14.73 22.37 -23.45
CA GLU A 8 -15.62 22.03 -22.33
C GLU A 8 -15.07 22.68 -21.07
N VAL A 9 -15.92 23.41 -20.36
CA VAL A 9 -15.59 23.97 -19.05
C VAL A 9 -16.36 23.19 -18.01
N VAL A 10 -15.60 22.45 -17.19
CA VAL A 10 -16.13 21.67 -16.07
C VAL A 10 -15.90 22.46 -14.78
N ILE A 11 -16.95 22.62 -13.98
CA ILE A 11 -16.88 23.23 -12.66
C ILE A 11 -17.28 22.22 -11.58
N SER A 12 -16.51 22.20 -10.50
CA SER A 12 -16.79 21.35 -9.35
C SER A 12 -16.61 22.12 -8.05
N HIS A 13 -17.38 21.73 -7.04
CA HIS A 13 -17.26 22.26 -5.69
C HIS A 13 -17.59 21.15 -4.70
N SER A 14 -16.80 20.98 -3.65
CA SER A 14 -16.92 19.85 -2.70
C SER A 14 -18.33 19.66 -2.12
N SER A 15 -19.06 20.76 -1.87
CA SER A 15 -20.43 20.77 -1.32
C SER A 15 -21.59 20.82 -2.33
N TYR A 16 -21.33 20.85 -3.64
CA TYR A 16 -22.35 20.98 -4.68
C TYR A 16 -22.17 19.92 -5.78
N GLY A 17 -23.22 19.62 -6.55
CA GLY A 17 -23.04 18.85 -7.78
C GLY A 17 -22.22 19.64 -8.80
N GLY A 18 -21.32 18.97 -9.52
CA GLY A 18 -20.58 19.57 -10.64
C GLY A 18 -21.49 19.84 -11.84
N ASP A 19 -21.02 20.68 -12.75
CA ASP A 19 -21.73 21.03 -13.98
C ASP A 19 -20.71 21.25 -15.11
N SER A 20 -21.09 21.01 -16.37
CA SER A 20 -20.23 21.30 -17.51
C SER A 20 -21.00 21.97 -18.64
N SER A 21 -20.29 22.82 -19.38
CA SER A 21 -20.85 23.50 -20.55
C SER A 21 -19.80 23.62 -21.63
N TYR A 22 -20.26 23.57 -22.88
CA TYR A 22 -19.41 23.68 -24.06
C TYR A 22 -19.49 25.09 -24.61
N ASP A 23 -18.33 25.60 -25.02
CA ASP A 23 -18.23 26.91 -25.65
C ASP A 23 -17.26 26.90 -26.82
N TYR A 24 -17.50 27.77 -27.80
CA TYR A 24 -16.69 27.84 -29.01
C TYR A 24 -16.04 29.21 -29.15
N ILE A 25 -14.74 29.26 -28.89
CA ILE A 25 -13.91 30.45 -29.12
C ILE A 25 -13.80 30.67 -30.62
N ASN A 26 -14.39 31.75 -31.12
CA ASN A 26 -14.60 31.94 -32.55
C ASN A 26 -13.63 32.94 -33.20
N TRP A 27 -12.81 33.65 -32.43
CA TRP A 27 -11.73 34.51 -32.95
C TRP A 27 -10.61 34.80 -31.93
N ASN A 28 -9.49 35.38 -32.40
CA ASN A 28 -8.35 35.75 -31.55
C ASN A 28 -8.66 37.03 -30.75
N GLY A 29 -9.02 36.85 -29.48
CA GLY A 29 -9.39 37.94 -28.57
C GLY A 29 -10.80 37.82 -27.99
N ASP A 30 -11.50 36.71 -28.27
CA ASP A 30 -12.84 36.40 -27.74
C ASP A 30 -12.88 36.38 -26.21
N ASP A 31 -13.99 36.86 -25.65
CA ASP A 31 -14.32 36.78 -24.23
C ASP A 31 -15.77 36.33 -24.03
N ASP A 32 -15.93 35.08 -23.61
CA ASP A 32 -17.23 34.47 -23.37
C ASP A 32 -17.50 34.25 -21.88
N TYR A 33 -18.78 34.21 -21.53
CA TYR A 33 -19.25 34.04 -20.15
C TYR A 33 -20.12 32.81 -20.03
N LEU A 34 -19.67 31.85 -19.23
CA LEU A 34 -20.46 30.70 -18.80
C LEU A 34 -21.01 30.93 -17.39
N SER A 35 -22.28 30.57 -17.18
CA SER A 35 -22.93 30.62 -15.87
C SER A 35 -23.37 29.22 -15.48
N PHE A 36 -22.95 28.78 -14.30
CA PHE A 36 -23.27 27.46 -13.77
C PHE A 36 -24.17 27.59 -12.54
N PHE A 37 -25.22 26.79 -12.49
CA PHE A 37 -26.16 26.77 -11.36
C PHE A 37 -25.89 25.54 -10.49
N LEU A 38 -24.89 25.65 -9.62
CA LEU A 38 -24.53 24.56 -8.74
C LEU A 38 -25.63 24.33 -7.70
N VAL A 39 -26.09 23.08 -7.61
CA VAL A 39 -27.11 22.66 -6.65
C VAL A 39 -26.44 22.09 -5.41
N LEU A 40 -26.85 22.57 -4.23
CA LEU A 40 -26.37 22.10 -2.93
C LEU A 40 -26.68 20.61 -2.80
N LYS A 41 -25.67 19.76 -2.54
CA LYS A 41 -25.84 18.30 -2.44
C LYS A 41 -26.94 17.95 -1.42
N PRO A 42 -28.10 17.41 -1.82
CA PRO A 42 -29.02 16.74 -0.90
C PRO A 42 -28.67 15.24 -0.92
N PRO A 43 -28.15 14.65 0.16
CA PRO A 43 -27.57 13.31 0.11
C PRO A 43 -28.68 12.27 -0.08
N GLY A 44 -28.65 11.54 -1.20
CA GLY A 44 -29.02 10.12 -1.14
C GLY A 44 -27.90 9.33 -0.46
N TRP A 45 -28.21 8.15 0.04
CA TRP A 45 -27.21 7.22 0.56
C TRP A 45 -27.53 5.78 0.17
N ILE A 46 -26.47 4.99 0.05
CA ILE A 46 -26.55 3.55 -0.18
C ILE A 46 -25.96 2.86 1.04
N GLU A 47 -26.77 2.06 1.71
CA GLU A 47 -26.36 1.17 2.79
C GLU A 47 -25.90 -0.17 2.21
N VAL A 48 -24.61 -0.45 2.33
CA VAL A 48 -23.98 -1.65 1.82
C VAL A 48 -23.82 -2.66 2.95
N ILE A 49 -24.29 -3.89 2.73
CA ILE A 49 -24.01 -5.06 3.57
C ILE A 49 -23.26 -6.08 2.73
N VAL A 50 -22.14 -6.58 3.24
CA VAL A 50 -21.30 -7.57 2.58
C VAL A 50 -21.28 -8.85 3.42
N LEU A 51 -21.70 -9.95 2.81
CA LEU A 51 -21.81 -11.26 3.43
C LEU A 51 -21.01 -12.28 2.60
N ASP A 52 -20.54 -13.33 3.25
CA ASP A 52 -20.05 -14.53 2.58
C ASP A 52 -21.22 -15.29 1.96
N SER A 53 -21.08 -15.72 0.70
CA SER A 53 -22.18 -16.32 -0.07
C SER A 53 -22.62 -17.69 0.45
N HIS A 54 -21.75 -18.41 1.16
CA HIS A 54 -22.00 -19.75 1.67
C HIS A 54 -22.53 -19.71 3.11
N SER A 55 -21.78 -19.07 4.01
CA SER A 55 -22.06 -19.00 5.44
C SER A 55 -23.05 -17.90 5.82
N TYR A 56 -23.27 -16.90 4.94
CA TYR A 56 -24.04 -15.69 5.21
C TYR A 56 -23.51 -14.84 6.37
N ILE A 57 -22.27 -15.09 6.79
CA ILE A 57 -21.61 -14.35 7.87
C ILE A 57 -21.13 -13.01 7.30
N PRO A 58 -21.26 -11.90 8.04
CA PRO A 58 -20.77 -10.62 7.57
C PRO A 58 -19.25 -10.59 7.40
N ILE A 59 -18.81 -9.97 6.30
CA ILE A 59 -17.39 -9.88 5.93
C ILE A 59 -16.84 -8.50 6.34
N PRO A 60 -15.99 -8.42 7.38
CA PRO A 60 -15.30 -7.18 7.72
C PRO A 60 -14.15 -6.89 6.77
N ASN A 61 -13.80 -5.60 6.64
CA ASN A 61 -12.69 -5.13 5.82
C ASN A 61 -12.77 -5.46 4.31
N ALA A 62 -13.96 -5.76 3.79
CA ALA A 62 -14.21 -5.78 2.36
C ALA A 62 -14.13 -4.34 1.84
N PHE A 63 -13.41 -4.13 0.74
CA PHE A 63 -13.20 -2.80 0.19
C PHE A 63 -14.34 -2.43 -0.75
N VAL A 64 -15.09 -1.40 -0.36
CA VAL A 64 -16.22 -0.86 -1.11
C VAL A 64 -15.77 0.37 -1.88
N ARG A 65 -16.11 0.43 -3.16
CA ARG A 65 -15.84 1.57 -4.05
C ARG A 65 -17.11 1.94 -4.80
N ALA A 66 -17.49 3.22 -4.73
CA ALA A 66 -18.65 3.76 -5.40
C ALA A 66 -18.23 4.69 -6.54
N TYR A 67 -18.70 4.41 -7.75
CA TYR A 67 -18.40 5.17 -8.95
C TYR A 67 -19.68 5.79 -9.50
N ASN A 68 -19.56 7.01 -10.03
CA ASN A 68 -20.61 7.53 -10.90
C ASN A 68 -20.63 6.70 -12.19
N THR A 69 -21.72 6.00 -12.48
CA THR A 69 -21.79 5.07 -13.62
C THR A 69 -21.59 5.75 -14.98
N THR A 70 -21.91 7.04 -15.07
CA THR A 70 -21.82 7.78 -16.35
C THR A 70 -20.41 8.32 -16.58
N SER A 71 -19.79 8.95 -15.58
CA SER A 71 -18.44 9.52 -15.73
C SER A 71 -17.32 8.50 -15.50
N GLY A 72 -17.59 7.41 -14.76
CA GLY A 72 -16.59 6.45 -14.30
C GLY A 72 -15.70 6.98 -13.18
N GLU A 73 -15.97 8.18 -12.65
CA GLU A 73 -15.18 8.77 -11.57
C GLU A 73 -15.49 8.09 -10.23
N LEU A 74 -14.43 7.79 -9.46
CA LEU A 74 -14.55 7.33 -8.08
C LEU A 74 -15.12 8.46 -7.22
N PHE A 75 -16.22 8.17 -6.52
CA PHE A 75 -16.90 9.13 -5.66
C PHE A 75 -16.61 8.91 -4.18
N ASP A 76 -16.69 7.66 -3.73
CA ASP A 76 -16.46 7.27 -2.34
C ASP A 76 -15.83 5.89 -2.27
N SER A 77 -15.08 5.63 -1.20
CA SER A 77 -14.50 4.32 -0.95
C SER A 77 -14.17 4.13 0.52
N GLY A 78 -14.22 2.89 0.98
CA GLY A 78 -13.86 2.54 2.34
C GLY A 78 -14.02 1.06 2.61
N TYR A 79 -13.90 0.69 3.87
CA TYR A 79 -13.92 -0.70 4.30
C TYR A 79 -15.18 -0.98 5.11
N THR A 80 -15.74 -2.18 4.93
CA THR A 80 -16.83 -2.64 5.79
C THR A 80 -16.37 -2.77 7.25
N ASP A 81 -17.28 -2.48 8.17
CA ASP A 81 -17.06 -2.64 9.60
C ASP A 81 -17.13 -4.12 10.05
N ALA A 82 -17.07 -4.37 11.36
CA ALA A 82 -17.16 -5.71 11.94
C ALA A 82 -18.47 -6.47 11.59
N ASN A 83 -19.51 -5.76 11.16
CA ASN A 83 -20.80 -6.31 10.75
C ASN A 83 -20.96 -6.35 9.23
N GLY A 84 -19.87 -6.21 8.46
CA GLY A 84 -19.92 -6.19 7.01
C GLY A 84 -20.61 -4.96 6.43
N PHE A 85 -20.80 -3.90 7.23
CA PHE A 85 -21.56 -2.73 6.83
C PHE A 85 -20.65 -1.58 6.35
N TYR A 86 -21.08 -0.90 5.29
CA TYR A 86 -20.49 0.36 4.84
C TYR A 86 -21.60 1.30 4.33
N ASN A 87 -21.45 2.60 4.56
CA ASN A 87 -22.48 3.57 4.17
C ASN A 87 -21.89 4.62 3.22
N ILE A 88 -22.40 4.64 1.99
CA ILE A 88 -22.02 5.62 0.97
C ILE A 88 -22.99 6.79 1.08
N THR A 89 -22.49 7.98 1.41
CA THR A 89 -23.36 9.16 1.66
C THR A 89 -23.04 10.30 0.71
N GLY A 90 -24.00 11.20 0.49
CA GLY A 90 -23.77 12.39 -0.35
C GLY A 90 -24.01 12.15 -1.83
N LEU A 91 -24.68 11.05 -2.19
CA LEU A 91 -24.98 10.67 -3.55
C LEU A 91 -26.00 11.62 -4.18
N LEU A 92 -25.77 11.95 -5.45
CA LEU A 92 -26.71 12.70 -6.29
C LEU A 92 -27.65 11.75 -7.02
N ILE A 93 -28.80 12.27 -7.46
CA ILE A 93 -29.73 11.53 -8.33
C ILE A 93 -28.98 11.09 -9.59
N GLY A 94 -28.98 9.79 -9.87
CA GLY A 94 -28.17 9.22 -10.94
C GLY A 94 -27.87 7.74 -10.73
N TRP A 95 -27.23 7.14 -11.74
CA TRP A 95 -26.75 5.76 -11.68
C TRP A 95 -25.40 5.69 -10.97
N TRP A 96 -25.29 4.75 -10.05
CA TRP A 96 -24.10 4.45 -9.28
C TRP A 96 -23.70 2.99 -9.47
N THR A 97 -22.40 2.76 -9.62
CA THR A 97 -21.82 1.42 -9.65
C THR A 97 -21.07 1.22 -8.34
N VAL A 98 -21.47 0.23 -7.55
CA VAL A 98 -20.83 -0.12 -6.28
C VAL A 98 -20.10 -1.43 -6.46
N ASN A 99 -18.79 -1.39 -6.28
CA ASN A 99 -17.91 -2.54 -6.36
C ASN A 99 -17.45 -2.94 -4.96
N VAL A 100 -17.44 -4.23 -4.68
CA VAL A 100 -16.95 -4.80 -3.42
C VAL A 100 -15.89 -5.86 -3.74
N SER A 101 -14.71 -5.70 -3.15
CA SER A 101 -13.58 -6.63 -3.33
C SER A 101 -12.93 -7.00 -2.00
N LEU A 102 -12.52 -8.25 -1.87
CA LEU A 102 -11.71 -8.77 -0.77
C LEU A 102 -10.78 -9.88 -1.32
N PRO A 103 -9.48 -9.93 -0.97
CA PRO A 103 -8.61 -11.02 -1.38
C PRO A 103 -9.15 -12.37 -0.93
N GLY A 104 -9.05 -13.36 -1.82
CA GLY A 104 -9.64 -14.68 -1.61
C GLY A 104 -11.14 -14.73 -1.93
N TYR A 105 -11.75 -13.63 -2.38
CA TYR A 105 -13.14 -13.57 -2.86
C TYR A 105 -13.23 -12.97 -4.26
N ASP A 106 -14.31 -13.30 -4.98
CA ASP A 106 -14.62 -12.68 -6.26
C ASP A 106 -15.01 -11.21 -6.09
N LEU A 107 -14.63 -10.39 -7.08
CA LEU A 107 -15.09 -9.01 -7.19
C LEU A 107 -16.57 -9.02 -7.56
N GLU A 108 -17.39 -8.39 -6.73
CA GLU A 108 -18.81 -8.21 -7.01
C GLU A 108 -19.14 -6.75 -7.33
N SER A 109 -20.09 -6.54 -8.25
CA SER A 109 -20.50 -5.22 -8.72
C SER A 109 -22.02 -5.15 -8.88
N LEU A 110 -22.63 -4.16 -8.24
CA LEU A 110 -24.06 -3.89 -8.36
C LEU A 110 -24.29 -2.44 -8.81
N LEU A 111 -25.38 -2.25 -9.57
CA LEU A 111 -25.85 -0.95 -10.01
C LEU A 111 -27.02 -0.50 -9.14
N ASP A 112 -27.04 0.79 -8.81
CA ASP A 112 -28.13 1.41 -8.09
C ASP A 112 -28.51 2.78 -8.70
N TYR A 113 -29.78 3.18 -8.58
CA TYR A 113 -30.28 4.45 -9.11
C TYR A 113 -30.97 5.27 -8.03
N ILE A 114 -30.23 6.22 -7.47
CA ILE A 114 -30.75 7.25 -6.58
C ILE A 114 -31.77 8.08 -7.38
N ASN A 115 -33.04 7.97 -7.01
CA ASN A 115 -34.16 8.46 -7.81
C ASN A 115 -34.85 9.70 -7.23
N TRP A 116 -34.57 10.06 -5.97
CA TRP A 116 -35.03 11.31 -5.35
C TRP A 116 -34.05 11.87 -4.31
N ARG A 117 -34.37 13.03 -3.75
CA ARG A 117 -33.52 13.71 -2.75
C ARG A 117 -33.74 13.16 -1.35
N GLY A 118 -32.76 12.48 -0.79
CA GLY A 118 -32.89 11.79 0.50
C GLY A 118 -33.24 10.31 0.35
N ASP A 119 -33.04 9.74 -0.84
CA ASP A 119 -33.18 8.31 -1.10
C ASP A 119 -32.29 7.48 -0.17
N ASP A 120 -32.84 6.37 0.31
CA ASP A 120 -32.20 5.41 1.17
C ASP A 120 -32.28 4.01 0.55
N ASP A 121 -31.26 3.67 -0.23
CA ASP A 121 -31.17 2.39 -0.92
C ASP A 121 -30.26 1.41 -0.17
N TYR A 122 -30.54 0.11 -0.32
CA TYR A 122 -29.80 -0.96 0.35
C TYR A 122 -29.23 -1.91 -0.69
N LEU A 123 -27.92 -2.13 -0.66
CA LEU A 123 -27.25 -3.14 -1.47
C LEU A 123 -26.68 -4.24 -0.57
N THR A 124 -27.03 -5.49 -0.86
CA THR A 124 -26.42 -6.66 -0.21
C THR A 124 -25.56 -7.40 -1.21
N PHE A 125 -24.28 -7.54 -0.89
CA PHE A 125 -23.30 -8.30 -1.65
C PHE A 125 -23.08 -9.65 -0.98
N TYR A 126 -23.11 -10.72 -1.78
CA TYR A 126 -22.74 -12.06 -1.35
C TYR A 126 -21.45 -12.42 -2.08
N LEU A 127 -20.32 -12.29 -1.40
CA LEU A 127 -19.03 -12.59 -2.02
C LEU A 127 -18.80 -14.09 -2.02
N ASP A 128 -18.49 -14.63 -3.20
CA ASP A 128 -18.07 -16.02 -3.36
C ASP A 128 -16.57 -16.15 -3.10
N ILE A 129 -16.19 -17.18 -2.31
CA ILE A 129 -14.79 -17.46 -2.06
C ILE A 129 -14.11 -17.94 -3.36
N ASN A 130 -13.04 -17.27 -3.74
CA ASN A 130 -12.22 -17.59 -4.91
C ASN A 130 -10.81 -18.02 -4.47
N VAL A 131 -10.78 -19.06 -3.63
CA VAL A 131 -9.55 -19.73 -3.21
C VAL A 131 -9.44 -21.05 -3.97
N PRO A 132 -8.45 -21.21 -4.87
CA PRO A 132 -8.25 -22.46 -5.59
C PRO A 132 -8.07 -23.65 -4.65
N LEU A 133 -8.64 -24.79 -5.04
CA LEU A 133 -8.42 -26.05 -4.33
C LEU A 133 -7.02 -26.59 -4.62
N PHE A 134 -6.41 -27.22 -3.62
CA PHE A 134 -5.12 -27.89 -3.75
C PHE A 134 -5.14 -28.91 -4.89
N SER A 135 -4.15 -28.84 -5.78
CA SER A 135 -4.02 -29.73 -6.95
C SER A 135 -2.61 -30.31 -7.14
N GLY A 136 -1.73 -30.15 -6.15
CA GLY A 136 -0.34 -30.60 -6.17
C GLY A 136 -0.17 -32.11 -5.92
N THR A 137 1.04 -32.48 -5.51
CA THR A 137 1.46 -33.86 -5.21
C THR A 137 1.58 -34.09 -3.71
N VAL A 138 1.17 -35.28 -3.27
CA VAL A 138 1.04 -35.61 -1.84
C VAL A 138 1.94 -36.78 -1.44
N ALA A 139 2.66 -36.65 -0.32
CA ALA A 139 3.20 -37.80 0.42
C ALA A 139 2.33 -38.08 1.65
N ILE A 140 1.85 -39.31 1.80
CA ILE A 140 1.12 -39.75 2.99
C ILE A 140 2.03 -40.67 3.77
N PHE A 141 2.31 -40.36 5.03
CA PHE A 141 3.04 -41.26 5.93
C PHE A 141 2.11 -41.86 6.96
N ARG A 142 1.96 -43.18 6.96
CA ARG A 142 1.18 -43.90 7.97
C ARG A 142 1.68 -45.32 8.16
N ASP A 143 1.62 -45.81 9.40
CA ASP A 143 1.90 -47.22 9.71
C ASP A 143 0.64 -48.08 9.68
N ARG A 144 -0.53 -47.44 9.83
CA ARG A 144 -1.84 -48.09 9.75
C ARG A 144 -2.92 -47.14 9.25
N LEU A 145 -4.07 -47.71 8.91
CA LEU A 145 -5.28 -46.93 8.66
C LEU A 145 -5.73 -46.23 9.95
N PRO A 146 -5.99 -44.91 9.93
CA PRO A 146 -6.58 -44.19 11.06
C PRO A 146 -7.95 -44.82 11.37
N TRP A 147 -8.21 -45.21 12.62
CA TRP A 147 -9.48 -45.82 13.02
C TRP A 147 -9.85 -47.08 12.22
N ASP A 148 -8.89 -47.79 11.64
CA ASP A 148 -9.13 -48.89 10.69
C ASP A 148 -9.99 -48.51 9.46
N LEU A 149 -9.99 -47.22 9.10
CA LEU A 149 -10.77 -46.64 8.01
C LEU A 149 -9.86 -45.99 6.96
N ASN A 150 -10.26 -46.07 5.69
CA ASN A 150 -9.54 -45.47 4.57
C ASN A 150 -10.30 -44.27 4.02
N MET A 151 -10.09 -43.08 4.60
CA MET A 151 -10.85 -41.86 4.25
C MET A 151 -10.06 -40.80 3.50
N THR A 152 -8.74 -40.74 3.67
CA THR A 152 -7.90 -39.74 2.98
C THR A 152 -7.76 -40.04 1.48
N GLU A 153 -7.40 -41.27 1.11
CA GLU A 153 -7.15 -41.61 -0.30
C GLU A 153 -8.36 -41.55 -1.23
N PRO A 154 -9.59 -41.91 -0.81
CA PRO A 154 -10.77 -41.69 -1.64
C PRO A 154 -10.95 -40.22 -2.04
N VAL A 155 -10.77 -39.28 -1.10
CA VAL A 155 -10.84 -37.84 -1.40
C VAL A 155 -9.77 -37.46 -2.42
N LEU A 156 -8.50 -37.82 -2.19
CA LEU A 156 -7.40 -37.54 -3.13
C LEU A 156 -7.71 -38.05 -4.55
N ARG A 157 -8.27 -39.25 -4.68
CA ARG A 157 -8.67 -39.82 -5.98
C ARG A 157 -9.82 -39.07 -6.64
N THR A 158 -10.83 -38.66 -5.87
CA THR A 158 -11.98 -37.88 -6.38
C THR A 158 -11.52 -36.59 -7.06
N TYR A 159 -10.50 -35.93 -6.50
CA TYR A 159 -9.95 -34.68 -7.02
C TYR A 159 -8.73 -34.87 -7.94
N GLY A 160 -8.37 -36.12 -8.27
CA GLY A 160 -7.24 -36.41 -9.17
C GLY A 160 -5.86 -36.05 -8.60
N ILE A 161 -5.75 -35.90 -7.28
CA ILE A 161 -4.51 -35.53 -6.58
C ILE A 161 -3.60 -36.75 -6.52
N SER A 162 -2.40 -36.61 -7.08
CA SER A 162 -1.40 -37.68 -7.09
C SER A 162 -0.78 -37.84 -5.71
N TYR A 163 -0.67 -39.09 -5.23
CA TYR A 163 -0.09 -39.36 -3.92
C TYR A 163 0.83 -40.58 -3.90
N THR A 164 1.81 -40.55 -2.99
CA THR A 164 2.67 -41.70 -2.66
C THR A 164 2.53 -42.06 -1.18
N LEU A 165 2.45 -43.35 -0.88
CA LEU A 165 2.35 -43.87 0.48
C LEU A 165 3.72 -44.29 1.02
N TYR A 166 4.02 -43.82 2.22
CA TYR A 166 5.19 -44.17 3.02
C TYR A 166 4.76 -44.57 4.43
N ASN A 167 5.70 -45.07 5.22
CA ASN A 167 5.50 -45.39 6.63
C ASN A 167 6.56 -44.70 7.50
N SER A 168 6.45 -44.79 8.82
CA SER A 168 7.34 -44.08 9.74
C SER A 168 8.81 -44.51 9.67
N SER A 169 9.11 -45.68 9.11
CA SER A 169 10.51 -46.11 8.88
C SER A 169 11.18 -45.38 7.71
N ASP A 170 10.39 -44.72 6.86
CA ASP A 170 10.89 -43.92 5.74
C ASP A 170 11.23 -42.48 6.16
N PHE A 171 10.90 -42.06 7.40
CA PHE A 171 11.23 -40.73 7.91
C PHE A 171 12.73 -40.43 7.85
N GLY A 172 13.08 -39.24 7.36
CA GLY A 172 14.47 -38.81 7.18
C GLY A 172 15.18 -39.42 5.96
N SER A 173 14.53 -40.32 5.22
CA SER A 173 15.14 -41.01 4.06
C SER A 173 14.51 -40.64 2.71
N VAL A 174 13.26 -40.18 2.72
CA VAL A 174 12.54 -39.74 1.51
C VAL A 174 12.97 -38.33 1.13
N ASP A 175 13.06 -38.07 -0.17
CA ASP A 175 13.16 -36.69 -0.65
C ASP A 175 11.76 -36.07 -0.69
N LEU A 176 11.50 -35.10 0.20
CA LEU A 176 10.21 -34.44 0.28
C LEU A 176 10.06 -33.30 -0.72
N SER A 177 11.14 -32.85 -1.40
CA SER A 177 11.07 -31.68 -2.30
C SER A 177 10.25 -31.93 -3.57
N SER A 178 9.91 -33.18 -3.86
CA SER A 178 9.03 -33.55 -4.97
C SER A 178 7.54 -33.54 -4.60
N PHE A 179 7.19 -33.20 -3.37
CA PHE A 179 5.83 -33.16 -2.87
C PHE A 179 5.46 -31.74 -2.45
N ASP A 180 4.26 -31.31 -2.84
CA ASP A 180 3.73 -29.99 -2.45
C ASP A 180 3.08 -30.06 -1.05
N LYS A 181 2.57 -31.24 -0.68
CA LYS A 181 1.94 -31.48 0.62
C LYS A 181 2.34 -32.83 1.21
N VAL A 182 2.56 -32.85 2.52
CA VAL A 182 2.73 -34.06 3.32
C VAL A 182 1.55 -34.20 4.28
N ILE A 183 0.90 -35.35 4.28
CA ILE A 183 -0.22 -35.68 5.18
C ILE A 183 0.21 -36.73 6.18
N ILE A 184 0.02 -36.41 7.46
CA ILE A 184 0.10 -37.33 8.59
C ILE A 184 -1.33 -37.58 9.09
N PRO A 185 -1.94 -38.74 8.79
CA PRO A 185 -3.29 -39.06 9.24
C PRO A 185 -3.31 -39.37 10.75
N SER A 186 -4.51 -39.31 11.33
CA SER A 186 -4.70 -39.54 12.77
C SER A 186 -4.51 -40.99 13.23
N ASP A 187 -4.68 -41.24 14.54
CA ASP A 187 -4.74 -42.57 15.17
C ASP A 187 -3.61 -43.52 14.71
N GLN A 188 -2.37 -43.01 14.75
CA GLN A 188 -1.17 -43.80 14.47
C GLN A 188 -0.63 -44.50 15.74
N THR A 189 0.27 -45.47 15.55
CA THR A 189 0.88 -46.26 16.64
C THR A 189 1.81 -45.40 17.51
N GLN A 190 2.16 -45.89 18.69
CA GLN A 190 3.14 -45.20 19.56
C GLN A 190 4.48 -44.99 18.84
N ASP A 191 5.01 -46.07 18.23
CA ASP A 191 6.27 -46.02 17.48
C ASP A 191 6.25 -44.97 16.36
N PHE A 192 5.10 -44.78 15.72
CA PHE A 192 4.94 -43.75 14.69
C PHE A 192 5.11 -42.35 15.28
N TYR A 193 4.42 -42.03 16.38
CA TYR A 193 4.51 -40.72 17.02
C TYR A 193 5.88 -40.46 17.65
N ASP A 194 6.51 -41.49 18.24
CA ASP A 194 7.88 -41.40 18.76
C ASP A 194 8.86 -41.04 17.62
N ARG A 195 8.73 -41.67 16.45
CA ARG A 195 9.55 -41.37 15.27
C ARG A 195 9.23 -40.02 14.64
N LEU A 196 7.95 -39.62 14.61
CA LEU A 196 7.54 -38.31 14.10
C LEU A 196 8.20 -37.20 14.93
N SER A 197 8.10 -37.28 16.26
CA SER A 197 8.75 -36.33 17.16
C SER A 197 10.28 -36.36 17.04
N GLY A 198 10.87 -37.56 16.88
CA GLY A 198 12.31 -37.72 16.68
C GLY A 198 12.85 -37.18 15.35
N ASN A 199 11.98 -36.95 14.35
CA ASN A 199 12.34 -36.45 13.02
C ASN A 199 11.71 -35.08 12.72
N SER A 200 11.30 -34.31 13.74
CA SER A 200 10.67 -33.01 13.55
C SER A 200 11.50 -32.06 12.68
N THR A 201 12.83 -32.02 12.85
CA THR A 201 13.71 -31.14 12.09
C THR A 201 13.73 -31.43 10.59
N TRP A 202 13.48 -32.69 10.19
CA TRP A 202 13.41 -33.07 8.77
C TRP A 202 12.13 -32.54 8.12
N PHE A 203 10.98 -32.69 8.80
CA PHE A 203 9.72 -32.08 8.35
C PHE A 203 9.79 -30.55 8.38
N GLU A 204 10.35 -29.97 9.44
CA GLU A 204 10.54 -28.52 9.57
C GLU A 204 11.43 -27.96 8.45
N SER A 205 12.47 -28.69 8.03
CA SER A 205 13.29 -28.29 6.88
C SER A 205 12.50 -28.32 5.57
N TYR A 206 11.62 -29.30 5.37
CA TYR A 206 10.75 -29.36 4.20
C TYR A 206 9.77 -28.18 4.17
N VAL A 207 9.07 -27.93 5.29
CA VAL A 207 8.13 -26.82 5.40
C VAL A 207 8.84 -25.47 5.25
N SER A 208 10.03 -25.32 5.83
CA SER A 208 10.82 -24.07 5.69
C SER A 208 11.12 -23.71 4.24
N ASN A 209 11.17 -24.70 3.34
CA ASN A 209 11.41 -24.52 1.91
C ASN A 209 10.11 -24.40 1.07
N GLY A 210 8.97 -24.11 1.70
CA GLY A 210 7.69 -23.88 1.01
C GLY A 210 6.74 -25.07 1.01
N GLY A 211 7.13 -26.20 1.60
CA GLY A 211 6.27 -27.37 1.72
C GLY A 211 5.07 -27.16 2.65
N MET A 212 3.98 -27.89 2.42
CA MET A 212 2.82 -27.89 3.32
C MET A 212 2.77 -29.17 4.15
N LEU A 213 2.50 -29.05 5.45
CA LEU A 213 2.38 -30.17 6.38
C LEU A 213 1.00 -30.20 7.04
N ASP A 214 0.18 -31.19 6.70
CA ASP A 214 -1.11 -31.53 7.29
C ASP A 214 -0.88 -32.56 8.41
N LEU A 215 -1.03 -32.13 9.67
CA LEU A 215 -0.79 -32.91 10.88
C LEU A 215 -2.08 -33.22 11.64
N ARG A 216 -2.58 -34.45 11.53
CA ARG A 216 -3.74 -34.91 12.29
C ARG A 216 -3.23 -35.72 13.47
N LEU A 217 -3.06 -35.06 14.61
CA LEU A 217 -2.28 -35.57 15.73
C LEU A 217 -3.13 -36.24 16.81
N THR A 218 -4.34 -36.67 16.46
CA THR A 218 -5.26 -37.34 17.36
C THR A 218 -4.71 -38.71 17.76
N ASP A 219 -4.44 -38.90 19.05
CA ASP A 219 -3.93 -40.13 19.65
C ASP A 219 -4.96 -40.72 20.64
N ARG A 220 -4.59 -41.77 21.37
CA ARG A 220 -5.49 -42.50 22.29
C ARG A 220 -6.78 -42.98 21.61
N GLY A 221 -6.71 -43.22 20.31
CA GLY A 221 -7.73 -43.91 19.53
C GLY A 221 -7.50 -45.43 19.54
N TRP A 222 -7.85 -46.09 18.44
CA TRP A 222 -7.76 -47.56 18.32
C TRP A 222 -6.33 -48.06 18.08
N ALA A 223 -5.39 -47.16 17.83
CA ALA A 223 -3.96 -47.45 17.82
C ALA A 223 -3.30 -47.51 19.19
N GLY A 224 -4.01 -47.08 20.25
CA GLY A 224 -3.53 -47.20 21.63
C GLY A 224 -2.26 -46.38 21.90
N SER A 225 -2.01 -45.35 21.10
CA SER A 225 -0.89 -44.42 21.28
C SER A 225 -1.21 -43.31 22.28
N ASN A 226 -0.17 -42.72 22.85
CA ASN A 226 -0.23 -41.50 23.63
C ASN A 226 1.06 -40.73 23.44
N TRP A 227 1.00 -39.52 22.90
CA TRP A 227 2.22 -38.73 22.69
C TRP A 227 2.45 -37.65 23.74
N ASP A 228 1.79 -37.69 24.90
CA ASP A 228 2.05 -36.76 26.00
C ASP A 228 3.56 -36.68 26.32
N GLY A 229 4.11 -35.46 26.33
CA GLY A 229 5.52 -35.20 26.58
C GLY A 229 6.43 -35.23 25.34
N LEU A 230 5.90 -35.61 24.17
CA LEU A 230 6.57 -35.42 22.88
C LEU A 230 6.32 -34.01 22.33
N VAL A 231 7.19 -33.60 21.42
CA VAL A 231 7.05 -32.34 20.66
C VAL A 231 6.99 -32.68 19.18
N MET A 232 5.88 -32.32 18.55
CA MET A 232 5.61 -32.57 17.14
C MET A 232 6.22 -31.46 16.25
N PRO A 233 6.36 -31.69 14.93
CA PRO A 233 6.94 -30.69 14.02
C PRO A 233 6.29 -29.30 14.17
N GLY A 234 7.09 -28.25 14.12
CA GLY A 234 6.65 -26.88 14.36
C GLY A 234 6.59 -26.51 15.85
N GLY A 235 7.19 -27.33 16.72
CA GLY A 235 7.22 -27.11 18.16
C GLY A 235 5.89 -27.41 18.87
N LEU A 236 5.00 -28.17 18.24
CA LEU A 236 3.65 -28.41 18.72
C LEU A 236 3.61 -29.32 19.95
N ASN A 237 2.85 -28.92 20.96
CA ASN A 237 2.52 -29.74 22.13
C ASN A 237 1.05 -29.57 22.54
N LYS A 238 0.48 -30.58 23.21
CA LYS A 238 -0.94 -30.66 23.54
C LYS A 238 -1.21 -30.95 25.02
N THR A 239 -2.43 -30.62 25.42
CA THR A 239 -3.10 -31.23 26.57
C THR A 239 -4.07 -32.29 26.06
N TRP A 240 -4.01 -33.50 26.60
CA TRP A 240 -5.06 -34.49 26.36
C TRP A 240 -6.39 -34.09 27.03
N ALA A 241 -7.46 -34.14 26.27
CA ALA A 241 -8.83 -34.01 26.75
C ALA A 241 -9.79 -34.64 25.74
N TYR A 242 -10.72 -35.46 26.19
CA TYR A 242 -11.80 -35.95 25.34
C TYR A 242 -12.91 -34.91 25.28
N LEU A 243 -13.11 -34.32 24.10
CA LEU A 243 -14.03 -33.23 23.86
C LEU A 243 -15.19 -33.72 22.99
N GLU A 244 -16.41 -33.53 23.45
CA GLU A 244 -17.62 -33.80 22.64
C GLU A 244 -18.05 -32.58 21.81
N ASN A 245 -17.42 -31.43 22.03
CA ASN A 245 -17.71 -30.23 21.27
C ASN A 245 -16.46 -29.37 21.07
N VAL A 246 -16.49 -28.59 20.00
CA VAL A 246 -15.51 -27.55 19.68
C VAL A 246 -16.27 -26.28 19.30
N SER A 247 -15.61 -25.12 19.30
CA SER A 247 -16.21 -23.89 18.80
C SER A 247 -15.43 -23.32 17.64
N ILE A 248 -16.15 -22.77 16.66
CA ILE A 248 -15.56 -22.01 15.56
C ILE A 248 -15.02 -20.66 16.07
N ASN A 249 -13.74 -20.37 15.81
CA ASN A 249 -13.12 -19.08 16.11
C ASN A 249 -12.87 -18.23 14.87
N LEU A 250 -12.55 -18.87 13.74
CA LEU A 250 -12.36 -18.19 12.45
C LEU A 250 -13.42 -18.66 11.45
N PRO A 251 -14.65 -18.12 11.53
CA PRO A 251 -15.78 -18.66 10.79
C PRO A 251 -15.72 -18.45 9.28
N LEU A 252 -14.86 -17.55 8.78
CA LEU A 252 -14.60 -17.35 7.35
C LEU A 252 -13.34 -18.11 6.86
N HIS A 253 -12.71 -18.92 7.70
CA HIS A 253 -11.50 -19.64 7.32
C HIS A 253 -11.81 -20.64 6.19
N PRO A 254 -10.97 -20.78 5.14
CA PRO A 254 -11.27 -21.65 4.01
C PRO A 254 -11.53 -23.12 4.39
N ILE A 255 -10.85 -23.67 5.40
CA ILE A 255 -11.14 -25.03 5.91
C ILE A 255 -12.61 -25.21 6.33
N LEU A 256 -13.30 -24.14 6.73
CA LEU A 256 -14.70 -24.18 7.16
C LEU A 256 -15.69 -23.78 6.07
N ASN A 257 -15.25 -23.21 4.94
CA ASN A 257 -16.16 -22.70 3.91
C ASN A 257 -15.78 -23.04 2.46
N ASN A 258 -14.65 -23.73 2.24
CA ASN A 258 -14.15 -24.00 0.90
C ASN A 258 -13.58 -25.43 0.79
N PRO A 259 -14.10 -26.26 -0.13
CA PRO A 259 -15.24 -26.01 -1.03
C PRO A 259 -16.61 -26.14 -0.37
N PHE A 260 -16.69 -26.58 0.90
CA PHE A 260 -17.96 -26.82 1.58
C PHE A 260 -18.06 -26.02 2.87
N LEU A 261 -19.23 -25.46 3.12
CA LEU A 261 -19.59 -24.92 4.43
C LEU A 261 -19.58 -26.06 5.46
N VAL A 262 -18.92 -25.81 6.58
CA VAL A 262 -18.94 -26.63 7.79
C VAL A 262 -19.56 -25.82 8.91
N GLU A 263 -20.77 -26.20 9.31
CA GLU A 263 -21.51 -25.54 10.38
C GLU A 263 -21.07 -26.03 11.76
N ASP A 264 -21.17 -25.18 12.78
CA ASP A 264 -20.77 -25.50 14.16
C ASP A 264 -21.45 -26.78 14.67
N VAL A 265 -22.72 -27.00 14.31
CA VAL A 265 -23.50 -28.20 14.68
C VAL A 265 -22.92 -29.50 14.13
N GLU A 266 -22.18 -29.45 13.02
CA GLU A 266 -21.55 -30.61 12.41
C GLU A 266 -20.28 -31.03 13.15
N LEU A 267 -19.69 -30.16 13.98
CA LEU A 267 -18.43 -30.36 14.68
C LEU A 267 -18.55 -31.08 16.04
N ASP A 268 -19.78 -31.35 16.47
CA ASP A 268 -20.10 -31.82 17.80
C ASP A 268 -20.66 -33.26 17.82
N GLY A 269 -20.47 -33.96 18.95
CA GLY A 269 -21.11 -35.23 19.25
C GLY A 269 -20.55 -36.44 18.49
N TRP A 270 -19.25 -36.47 18.19
CA TRP A 270 -18.64 -37.54 17.38
C TRP A 270 -18.23 -38.78 18.18
N PHE A 271 -18.69 -38.91 19.43
CA PHE A 271 -18.09 -39.80 20.44
C PHE A 271 -16.64 -39.41 20.68
N TYR A 272 -16.48 -38.17 21.13
CA TYR A 272 -15.25 -37.39 21.20
C TYR A 272 -14.85 -36.78 19.83
N SER A 273 -15.40 -35.60 19.55
CA SER A 273 -15.03 -34.74 18.41
C SER A 273 -13.53 -34.40 18.37
N ALA A 274 -12.87 -34.30 19.53
CA ALA A 274 -11.42 -34.14 19.63
C ALA A 274 -10.82 -34.85 20.84
N HIS A 275 -9.54 -35.24 20.73
CA HIS A 275 -8.80 -35.94 21.80
C HIS A 275 -7.77 -35.03 22.51
N GLY A 276 -7.85 -33.73 22.28
CA GLY A 276 -7.07 -32.75 23.01
C GLY A 276 -7.13 -31.37 22.36
N TYR A 277 -6.28 -30.49 22.86
CA TYR A 277 -6.05 -29.16 22.32
C TYR A 277 -4.56 -28.82 22.46
N PHE A 278 -4.03 -27.99 21.56
CA PHE A 278 -2.65 -27.57 21.61
C PHE A 278 -2.45 -26.49 22.69
N HIS A 279 -1.34 -26.53 23.42
CA HIS A 279 -0.96 -25.52 24.41
C HIS A 279 0.42 -24.91 24.14
N THR A 280 1.20 -25.50 23.22
CA THR A 280 2.46 -24.95 22.75
C THR A 280 2.42 -24.93 21.24
N TYR A 281 2.52 -23.73 20.69
CA TYR A 281 2.46 -23.41 19.27
C TYR A 281 3.02 -21.98 19.09
N PRO A 282 3.44 -21.58 17.88
CA PRO A 282 3.91 -20.22 17.62
C PRO A 282 2.84 -19.16 17.91
N THR A 283 3.23 -17.99 18.40
CA THR A 283 2.30 -16.88 18.71
C THR A 283 1.59 -16.31 17.48
N THR A 284 2.13 -16.58 16.28
CA THR A 284 1.55 -16.20 14.99
C THR A 284 0.48 -17.17 14.50
N ALA A 285 0.24 -18.27 15.22
CA ALA A 285 -0.71 -19.29 14.78
C ALA A 285 -2.15 -18.76 14.80
N LYS A 286 -2.86 -19.02 13.70
CA LYS A 286 -4.30 -18.80 13.61
C LYS A 286 -5.03 -19.97 14.26
N LYS A 287 -5.81 -19.68 15.29
CA LYS A 287 -6.65 -20.67 15.98
C LYS A 287 -7.97 -20.81 15.23
N ILE A 288 -8.19 -21.93 14.53
CA ILE A 288 -9.36 -22.10 13.65
C ILE A 288 -10.55 -22.60 14.48
N LEU A 289 -10.34 -23.67 15.24
CA LEU A 289 -11.31 -24.27 16.15
C LEU A 289 -10.75 -24.29 17.57
N LEU A 290 -11.58 -24.04 18.57
CA LEU A 290 -11.19 -23.96 19.98
C LEU A 290 -11.85 -25.05 20.81
N TYR A 291 -11.21 -25.34 21.95
CA TYR A 291 -11.89 -25.97 23.07
C TYR A 291 -12.66 -24.88 23.86
N PRO A 292 -14.01 -24.91 23.91
CA PRO A 292 -14.81 -23.78 24.38
C PRO A 292 -14.59 -23.36 25.85
N LEU A 293 -13.98 -24.23 26.67
CA LEU A 293 -13.79 -23.97 28.10
C LEU A 293 -12.46 -23.30 28.44
N VAL A 294 -11.48 -23.32 27.54
CA VAL A 294 -10.12 -22.79 27.83
C VAL A 294 -9.54 -21.92 26.71
N ASP A 295 -10.28 -21.71 25.61
CA ASP A 295 -9.87 -20.88 24.46
C ASP A 295 -8.51 -21.29 23.82
N GLU A 296 -8.20 -22.58 23.92
CA GLU A 296 -7.02 -23.18 23.29
C GLU A 296 -7.40 -23.92 22.00
N PRO A 297 -6.53 -23.89 20.97
CA PRO A 297 -6.85 -24.42 19.67
C PRO A 297 -6.92 -25.95 19.66
N VAL A 298 -8.01 -26.46 19.12
CA VAL A 298 -8.14 -27.86 18.69
C VAL A 298 -7.63 -28.02 17.26
N MET A 299 -7.84 -26.99 16.42
CA MET A 299 -7.29 -26.89 15.07
C MET A 299 -6.62 -25.53 14.89
N LEU A 300 -5.44 -25.52 14.30
CA LEU A 300 -4.66 -24.30 14.06
C LEU A 300 -3.87 -24.41 12.76
N GLU A 301 -3.44 -23.24 12.26
CA GLU A 301 -2.45 -23.14 11.20
C GLU A 301 -1.39 -22.08 11.53
N PHE A 302 -0.19 -22.23 10.96
CA PHE A 302 0.86 -21.22 11.03
C PHE A 302 1.90 -21.38 9.92
N MET A 303 2.53 -20.26 9.58
CA MET A 303 3.75 -20.23 8.75
C MET A 303 4.93 -20.83 9.51
N TYR A 304 5.74 -21.62 8.81
CA TYR A 304 7.04 -22.07 9.30
C TYR A 304 8.07 -21.95 8.16
N GLY A 305 8.99 -20.98 8.28
CA GLY A 305 9.80 -20.54 7.15
C GLY A 305 8.91 -20.03 6.02
N SER A 306 9.10 -20.52 4.79
CA SER A 306 8.30 -20.15 3.62
C SER A 306 7.07 -21.04 3.37
N GLY A 307 6.84 -22.07 4.19
CA GLY A 307 5.70 -22.99 4.05
C GLY A 307 4.75 -22.94 5.24
N PHE A 308 3.87 -23.93 5.31
CA PHE A 308 2.74 -23.95 6.25
C PHE A 308 2.61 -25.26 7.01
N ILE A 309 2.21 -25.16 8.28
CA ILE A 309 1.75 -26.28 9.10
C ILE A 309 0.28 -26.05 9.45
N VAL A 310 -0.56 -27.04 9.16
CA VAL A 310 -1.95 -27.11 9.62
C VAL A 310 -2.08 -28.33 10.52
N ALA A 311 -2.57 -28.14 11.74
CA ALA A 311 -2.63 -29.21 12.73
C ALA A 311 -4.00 -29.30 13.39
N THR A 312 -4.46 -30.52 13.68
CA THR A 312 -5.71 -30.77 14.39
C THR A 312 -5.61 -31.94 15.36
N MET A 313 -6.39 -31.86 16.44
CA MET A 313 -6.65 -32.92 17.42
C MET A 313 -8.05 -33.55 17.25
N GLN A 314 -8.77 -33.20 16.18
CA GLN A 314 -10.09 -33.75 15.89
C GLN A 314 -10.05 -35.17 15.32
N THR A 315 -11.11 -35.93 15.54
CA THR A 315 -11.30 -37.29 15.01
C THR A 315 -11.86 -37.28 13.57
N ILE A 316 -11.26 -36.48 12.67
CA ILE A 316 -11.87 -36.15 11.37
C ILE A 316 -12.03 -37.34 10.42
N GLU A 317 -11.10 -38.30 10.38
CA GLU A 317 -11.26 -39.52 9.56
C GLU A 317 -12.34 -40.47 10.07
N TRP A 318 -12.54 -40.53 11.39
CA TRP A 318 -13.65 -41.27 12.00
C TRP A 318 -14.99 -40.63 11.61
N ASN A 319 -15.04 -39.30 11.62
CA ASN A 319 -16.25 -38.56 11.30
C ASN A 319 -16.66 -38.70 9.84
N GLU A 320 -15.73 -38.58 8.89
CA GLU A 320 -16.01 -38.73 7.46
C GLU A 320 -16.79 -40.02 7.17
N ASN A 321 -16.44 -41.12 7.84
CA ASN A 321 -17.13 -42.41 7.73
C ASN A 321 -18.59 -42.39 8.14
N LYS A 322 -18.94 -41.48 9.06
CA LYS A 322 -20.30 -41.26 9.52
C LYS A 322 -21.04 -40.24 8.67
N ASN A 323 -20.34 -39.56 7.75
CA ASN A 323 -20.88 -38.51 6.89
C ASN A 323 -21.57 -37.42 7.73
N LEU A 324 -20.92 -36.99 8.83
CA LEU A 324 -21.47 -35.97 9.74
C LEU A 324 -20.91 -34.57 9.44
N THR A 325 -19.73 -34.47 8.81
CA THR A 325 -19.15 -33.22 8.31
C THR A 325 -18.27 -33.51 7.09
N ARG A 326 -17.90 -32.46 6.35
CA ARG A 326 -16.95 -32.49 5.22
C ARG A 326 -15.60 -31.85 5.54
N ILE A 327 -15.32 -31.59 6.82
CA ILE A 327 -14.08 -30.93 7.24
C ILE A 327 -12.81 -31.68 6.82
N LEU A 328 -12.85 -33.02 6.72
CA LEU A 328 -11.73 -33.81 6.23
C LEU A 328 -11.42 -33.47 4.76
N GLU A 329 -12.46 -33.43 3.94
CA GLU A 329 -12.36 -33.10 2.52
C GLU A 329 -11.83 -31.68 2.34
N ASN A 330 -12.38 -30.70 3.07
CA ASN A 330 -11.88 -29.33 3.08
C ASN A 330 -10.41 -29.25 3.50
N MET A 331 -10.00 -29.93 4.58
CA MET A 331 -8.61 -29.91 5.04
C MET A 331 -7.62 -30.51 4.03
N ILE A 332 -8.02 -31.58 3.31
CA ILE A 332 -7.20 -32.17 2.24
C ILE A 332 -7.03 -31.19 1.08
N LEU A 333 -8.10 -30.50 0.70
CA LEU A 333 -8.14 -29.57 -0.43
C LEU A 333 -7.63 -28.17 -0.07
N TYR A 334 -7.50 -27.87 1.22
CA TYR A 334 -7.03 -26.58 1.68
C TYR A 334 -5.59 -26.35 1.25
N ASP A 335 -5.37 -25.25 0.54
CA ASP A 335 -4.06 -24.77 0.17
C ASP A 335 -3.87 -23.39 0.82
N PRO A 336 -3.12 -23.29 1.92
CA PRO A 336 -2.88 -22.02 2.59
C PRO A 336 -2.03 -21.04 1.76
N GLY A 337 -1.44 -21.48 0.65
CA GLY A 337 -0.77 -20.63 -0.33
C GLY A 337 -1.65 -20.23 -1.51
N ALA A 338 -2.80 -20.90 -1.72
CA ALA A 338 -3.75 -20.52 -2.75
C ALA A 338 -4.67 -19.39 -2.25
N GLY A 339 -4.80 -18.32 -3.04
CA GLY A 339 -5.74 -17.23 -2.76
C GLY A 339 -5.31 -16.21 -1.68
N PHE A 340 -4.18 -16.41 -1.01
CA PHE A 340 -3.56 -15.35 -0.21
C PHE A 340 -2.64 -14.52 -1.10
N THR A 341 -2.97 -13.24 -1.24
CA THR A 341 -2.09 -12.27 -1.88
C THR A 341 -1.15 -11.71 -0.82
N SER A 342 0.15 -11.78 -1.10
CA SER A 342 1.16 -11.04 -0.33
C SER A 342 2.00 -10.20 -1.27
N ILE A 343 2.54 -9.12 -0.72
CA ILE A 343 3.59 -8.31 -1.35
C ILE A 343 4.74 -8.32 -0.34
N ASN A 344 5.96 -8.39 -0.84
CA ASN A 344 7.18 -8.27 -0.06
C ASN A 344 8.13 -7.33 -0.81
N VAL A 345 8.39 -6.14 -0.29
CA VAL A 345 9.25 -5.15 -0.95
C VAL A 345 10.71 -5.57 -0.74
N THR A 346 11.44 -5.76 -1.84
CA THR A 346 12.82 -6.28 -1.82
C THR A 346 13.89 -5.22 -2.09
N SER A 347 13.49 -4.06 -2.63
CA SER A 347 14.33 -2.87 -2.80
C SER A 347 13.44 -1.63 -2.72
N PRO A 348 13.83 -0.58 -1.97
CA PRO A 348 15.15 -0.37 -1.35
C PRO A 348 15.42 -1.20 -0.09
N LEU A 349 16.70 -1.36 0.24
CA LEU A 349 17.24 -1.97 1.46
C LEU A 349 17.76 -0.90 2.42
N SER A 350 17.93 -1.25 3.69
CA SER A 350 18.48 -0.33 4.71
C SER A 350 19.90 0.18 4.46
N SER A 351 20.63 -0.44 3.54
CA SER A 351 21.96 0.01 3.09
C SER A 351 21.92 0.97 1.90
N ASP A 352 20.76 1.18 1.29
CA ASP A 352 20.65 2.01 0.09
C ASP A 352 20.63 3.49 0.42
N SER A 353 21.34 4.25 -0.43
CA SER A 353 21.36 5.72 -0.41
C SER A 353 21.15 6.24 -1.82
N TRP A 354 20.05 6.97 -2.01
CA TRP A 354 19.55 7.39 -3.31
C TRP A 354 19.66 8.91 -3.44
N GLU A 355 20.48 9.35 -4.40
CA GLU A 355 20.63 10.77 -4.70
C GLU A 355 19.39 11.31 -5.46
N VAL A 356 18.95 12.53 -5.18
CA VAL A 356 17.92 13.19 -6.00
C VAL A 356 18.37 13.30 -7.46
N SER A 357 17.40 13.29 -8.38
CA SER A 357 17.60 13.26 -9.84
C SER A 357 18.26 11.98 -10.38
N SER A 358 18.61 11.01 -9.53
CA SER A 358 19.04 9.69 -9.98
C SER A 358 17.85 8.80 -10.38
N THR A 359 18.11 7.80 -11.22
CA THR A 359 17.13 6.77 -11.58
C THR A 359 17.40 5.52 -10.77
N GLN A 360 16.39 5.06 -10.03
CA GLN A 360 16.46 3.94 -9.09
C GLN A 360 15.40 2.88 -9.44
N SER A 361 15.60 1.67 -8.93
CA SER A 361 14.66 0.56 -9.10
C SER A 361 14.06 0.16 -7.77
N ILE A 362 12.74 0.27 -7.68
CA ILE A 362 11.93 -0.32 -6.61
C ILE A 362 11.58 -1.74 -7.06
N THR A 363 11.75 -2.74 -6.20
CA THR A 363 11.44 -4.14 -6.54
C THR A 363 10.66 -4.81 -5.42
N TRP A 364 9.85 -5.80 -5.78
CA TRP A 364 9.06 -6.58 -4.82
C TRP A 364 8.78 -7.98 -5.37
N ASP A 365 8.52 -8.91 -4.45
CA ASP A 365 7.93 -10.20 -4.75
C ASP A 365 6.45 -10.15 -4.37
N ALA A 366 5.60 -10.87 -5.12
CA ALA A 366 4.18 -10.99 -4.81
C ALA A 366 3.70 -12.44 -4.97
N THR A 367 2.71 -12.81 -4.16
CA THR A 367 2.00 -14.10 -4.26
C THR A 367 0.52 -13.87 -4.57
N GLY A 368 -0.18 -14.92 -5.01
CA GLY A 368 -1.60 -14.84 -5.36
C GLY A 368 -1.86 -14.11 -6.69
N THR A 369 -3.04 -13.49 -6.82
CA THR A 369 -3.58 -12.94 -8.07
C THR A 369 -3.58 -11.41 -8.13
N ILE A 370 -2.55 -10.75 -7.59
CA ILE A 370 -2.43 -9.27 -7.65
C ILE A 370 -2.11 -8.87 -9.10
N VAL A 371 -3.04 -8.17 -9.76
CA VAL A 371 -2.88 -7.73 -11.17
C VAL A 371 -2.02 -6.48 -11.27
N ASN A 372 -2.36 -5.46 -10.49
CA ASN A 372 -1.65 -4.18 -10.46
C ASN A 372 -1.32 -3.79 -9.02
N VAL A 373 -0.23 -3.05 -8.85
CA VAL A 373 0.18 -2.46 -7.57
C VAL A 373 0.14 -0.94 -7.60
N LYS A 374 -0.08 -0.35 -6.43
CA LYS A 374 0.11 1.07 -6.12
C LYS A 374 1.44 1.23 -5.38
N ILE A 375 2.16 2.33 -5.66
CA ILE A 375 3.47 2.62 -5.07
C ILE A 375 3.45 4.02 -4.47
N ASP A 376 3.75 4.11 -3.18
CA ASP A 376 3.77 5.33 -2.40
C ASP A 376 5.13 5.52 -1.70
N LEU A 377 5.53 6.77 -1.50
CA LEU A 377 6.71 7.14 -0.71
C LEU A 377 6.28 7.70 0.65
N TYR A 378 6.91 7.19 1.71
CA TYR A 378 6.73 7.61 3.09
C TYR A 378 8.06 8.09 3.68
N ARG A 379 7.97 8.92 4.73
CA ARG A 379 9.12 9.32 5.55
C ARG A 379 8.75 9.31 7.03
N GLY A 380 9.40 8.44 7.82
CA GLY A 380 9.10 8.29 9.25
C GLY A 380 7.62 8.02 9.53
N GLY A 381 6.98 7.18 8.69
CA GLY A 381 5.55 6.85 8.76
C GLY A 381 4.59 7.93 8.24
N THR A 382 5.08 9.07 7.75
CA THR A 382 4.24 10.12 7.13
C THR A 382 4.25 9.96 5.61
N PHE A 383 3.08 9.97 4.98
CA PHE A 383 2.96 9.98 3.52
C PHE A 383 3.65 11.22 2.92
N VAL A 384 4.47 11.00 1.90
CA VAL A 384 5.19 12.05 1.17
C VAL A 384 4.53 12.29 -0.18
N MET A 385 4.46 11.26 -1.02
CA MET A 385 3.86 11.35 -2.35
C MET A 385 3.51 9.97 -2.93
N GLU A 386 2.61 9.98 -3.91
CA GLU A 386 2.29 8.80 -4.74
C GLU A 386 3.28 8.74 -5.91
N LEU A 387 3.89 7.59 -6.13
CA LEU A 387 4.80 7.34 -7.26
C LEU A 387 4.05 6.74 -8.45
N ALA A 388 3.10 5.83 -8.19
CA ALA A 388 2.21 5.25 -9.18
C ALA A 388 0.88 4.83 -8.54
N ALA A 389 -0.25 5.32 -9.07
CA ALA A 389 -1.58 4.95 -8.60
C ALA A 389 -1.95 3.48 -8.94
N SER A 390 -1.47 2.99 -10.08
CA SER A 390 -1.70 1.62 -10.56
C SER A 390 -0.67 1.29 -11.66
N THR A 391 0.13 0.24 -11.45
CA THR A 391 1.10 -0.29 -12.43
C THR A 391 1.04 -1.82 -12.44
N PRO A 392 1.29 -2.51 -13.57
CA PRO A 392 1.34 -3.97 -13.61
C PRO A 392 2.23 -4.54 -12.51
N ASN A 393 1.77 -5.63 -11.89
CA ASN A 393 2.54 -6.37 -10.90
C ASN A 393 3.60 -7.27 -11.57
N ASP A 394 4.65 -6.65 -12.13
CA ASP A 394 5.75 -7.33 -12.83
C ASP A 394 7.04 -7.42 -11.99
N GLY A 395 6.98 -7.03 -10.72
CA GLY A 395 8.05 -7.15 -9.73
C GLY A 395 9.04 -5.97 -9.70
N SER A 396 8.88 -4.95 -10.55
CA SER A 396 9.79 -3.79 -10.55
C SER A 396 9.16 -2.48 -11.01
N PHE A 397 9.62 -1.36 -10.47
CA PHE A 397 9.25 -0.02 -10.92
C PHE A 397 10.47 0.88 -10.99
N THR A 398 10.67 1.52 -12.15
CA THR A 398 11.75 2.49 -12.34
C THR A 398 11.30 3.87 -11.86
N TRP A 399 12.00 4.43 -10.89
CA TRP A 399 11.69 5.72 -10.29
C TRP A 399 12.82 6.73 -10.54
N VAL A 400 12.48 7.92 -11.02
CA VAL A 400 13.41 9.07 -11.03
C VAL A 400 13.13 9.88 -9.77
N VAL A 401 14.09 9.93 -8.85
CA VAL A 401 13.94 10.63 -7.58
C VAL A 401 13.81 12.13 -7.86
N PRO A 402 12.69 12.80 -7.50
CA PRO A 402 12.52 14.21 -7.81
C PRO A 402 13.41 15.09 -6.92
N PRO A 403 13.80 16.28 -7.39
CA PRO A 403 14.43 17.29 -6.54
C PRO A 403 13.46 17.81 -5.48
N GLY A 404 13.98 18.43 -4.42
CA GLY A 404 13.18 19.06 -3.36
C GLY A 404 12.70 18.13 -2.24
N LEU A 405 13.10 16.85 -2.27
CA LEU A 405 12.99 15.97 -1.10
C LEU A 405 14.02 16.39 -0.04
N THR A 406 13.66 16.25 1.23
CA THR A 406 14.57 16.60 2.34
C THR A 406 15.46 15.41 2.66
N ASP A 407 16.75 15.65 2.87
CA ASP A 407 17.70 14.63 3.34
C ASP A 407 17.17 13.86 4.55
N SER A 408 17.09 12.54 4.43
CA SER A 408 16.62 11.68 5.52
C SER A 408 16.99 10.23 5.31
N LEU A 409 17.31 9.54 6.41
CA LEU A 409 17.49 8.09 6.50
C LEU A 409 16.19 7.31 6.75
N LEU A 410 15.05 7.98 6.77
CA LEU A 410 13.77 7.41 7.22
C LEU A 410 12.76 7.27 6.08
N TYR A 411 13.22 7.25 4.83
CA TYR A 411 12.32 7.02 3.71
C TYR A 411 11.94 5.55 3.64
N GLN A 412 10.69 5.28 3.27
CA GLN A 412 10.20 3.94 2.99
C GLN A 412 9.36 3.98 1.72
N VAL A 413 9.51 2.95 0.89
CA VAL A 413 8.60 2.71 -0.23
C VAL A 413 7.54 1.72 0.22
N ARG A 414 6.28 2.05 -0.03
CA ARG A 414 5.16 1.15 0.19
C ARG A 414 4.66 0.65 -1.16
N VAL A 415 4.59 -0.67 -1.33
CA VAL A 415 3.94 -1.31 -2.47
C VAL A 415 2.68 -1.99 -1.96
N SER A 416 1.53 -1.66 -2.52
CA SER A 416 0.23 -2.25 -2.15
C SER A 416 -0.51 -2.76 -3.37
N ASP A 417 -1.40 -3.73 -3.19
CA ASP A 417 -2.37 -4.10 -4.22
C ASP A 417 -3.22 -2.86 -4.57
N ALA A 418 -3.33 -2.54 -5.87
CA ALA A 418 -4.05 -1.36 -6.34
C ALA A 418 -5.57 -1.47 -6.15
N ASP A 419 -6.10 -2.69 -6.15
CA ASP A 419 -7.52 -2.98 -5.92
C ASP A 419 -7.83 -3.28 -4.46
N TYR A 420 -6.84 -3.72 -3.67
CA TYR A 420 -7.00 -3.98 -2.24
C TYR A 420 -5.83 -3.43 -1.39
N PRO A 421 -5.85 -2.15 -1.00
CA PRO A 421 -4.71 -1.50 -0.37
C PRO A 421 -4.28 -2.05 1.00
N LEU A 422 -5.02 -2.97 1.62
CA LEU A 422 -4.60 -3.64 2.87
C LEU A 422 -3.62 -4.80 2.63
N THR A 423 -3.48 -5.29 1.39
CA THR A 423 -2.34 -6.12 1.00
C THR A 423 -1.21 -5.21 0.57
N TYR A 424 -0.21 -5.06 1.43
CA TYR A 424 0.94 -4.22 1.16
C TYR A 424 2.14 -4.68 1.95
N ASP A 425 3.28 -4.15 1.57
CA ASP A 425 4.49 -4.18 2.38
C ASP A 425 5.25 -2.85 2.25
N TYR A 426 6.11 -2.60 3.22
CA TYR A 426 7.05 -1.48 3.21
C TYR A 426 8.46 -2.01 3.00
N SER A 427 9.28 -1.25 2.28
CA SER A 427 10.72 -1.44 2.30
C SER A 427 11.29 -1.21 3.71
N ASP A 428 12.55 -1.61 3.88
CA ASP A 428 13.41 -1.05 4.92
C ASP A 428 13.44 0.49 4.86
N ASP A 429 13.79 1.13 5.98
CA ASP A 429 14.17 2.55 6.01
C ASP A 429 15.45 2.75 5.19
N PHE A 430 15.45 3.66 4.22
CA PHE A 430 16.59 3.97 3.36
C PHE A 430 16.87 5.48 3.28
N GLU A 431 18.03 5.84 2.73
CA GLU A 431 18.46 7.24 2.59
C GLU A 431 18.04 7.83 1.25
N ILE A 432 17.48 9.04 1.29
CA ILE A 432 17.45 9.94 0.14
C ILE A 432 18.22 11.19 0.53
N GLU A 433 19.16 11.60 -0.32
CA GLU A 433 20.00 12.77 -0.10
C GLU A 433 20.04 13.69 -1.33
N ASP A 434 20.12 14.99 -1.08
CA ASP A 434 20.38 16.01 -2.08
C ASP A 434 21.83 16.52 -1.98
N LEU A 435 22.72 15.89 -2.76
CA LEU A 435 24.13 16.30 -2.84
C LEU A 435 24.36 17.53 -3.74
N ARG A 436 23.29 18.17 -4.26
CA ARG A 436 23.43 19.37 -5.07
C ARG A 436 23.78 20.56 -4.19
N SER A 437 24.68 21.41 -4.68
CA SER A 437 24.92 22.72 -4.09
C SER A 437 25.32 23.73 -5.16
N ILE A 438 25.06 25.00 -4.89
CA ILE A 438 25.58 26.13 -5.65
C ILE A 438 26.31 27.03 -4.64
N THR A 439 27.42 27.63 -5.05
CA THR A 439 28.12 28.63 -4.24
C THR A 439 28.64 29.75 -5.15
N VAL A 440 28.12 30.95 -5.00
CA VAL A 440 28.53 32.13 -5.78
C VAL A 440 29.88 32.62 -5.25
N THR A 441 30.85 32.79 -6.15
CA THR A 441 32.24 33.16 -5.82
C THR A 441 32.66 34.51 -6.40
N SER A 442 31.87 35.09 -7.30
CA SER A 442 32.01 36.47 -7.80
C SER A 442 30.63 36.98 -8.21
N PRO A 443 30.20 38.17 -7.75
CA PRO A 443 30.99 39.16 -7.01
C PRO A 443 31.23 38.80 -5.54
N ILE A 444 32.25 39.42 -4.95
CA ILE A 444 32.58 39.31 -3.53
C ILE A 444 32.42 40.67 -2.81
N SER A 445 32.44 40.64 -1.48
CA SER A 445 32.34 41.86 -0.69
C SER A 445 33.44 42.87 -1.05
N GLY A 446 33.03 44.10 -1.35
CA GLY A 446 33.93 45.20 -1.73
C GLY A 446 34.16 45.37 -3.23
N ASP A 447 33.64 44.47 -4.06
CA ASP A 447 33.62 44.67 -5.51
C ASP A 447 32.82 45.92 -5.88
N ASN A 448 33.36 46.69 -6.83
CA ASN A 448 32.71 47.86 -7.41
C ASN A 448 32.65 47.72 -8.93
N TRP A 449 31.49 47.31 -9.44
CA TRP A 449 31.24 47.13 -10.85
C TRP A 449 30.72 48.44 -11.46
N ILE A 450 31.20 48.76 -12.66
CA ILE A 450 30.85 49.99 -13.36
C ILE A 450 29.86 49.65 -14.47
N MET A 451 28.78 50.42 -14.60
CA MET A 451 27.83 50.27 -15.71
C MET A 451 28.53 50.36 -17.07
N GLU A 452 27.99 49.66 -18.07
CA GLU A 452 28.54 49.48 -19.43
C GLU A 452 29.81 48.62 -19.53
N ASN A 453 30.40 48.19 -18.42
CA ASN A 453 31.52 47.24 -18.43
C ASN A 453 31.03 45.78 -18.32
N ASP A 454 31.88 44.87 -18.80
CA ASP A 454 31.68 43.43 -18.69
C ASP A 454 32.35 42.88 -17.42
N TYR A 455 31.63 42.05 -16.67
CA TYR A 455 32.12 41.34 -15.50
C TYR A 455 31.73 39.87 -15.53
N TYR A 456 32.56 39.02 -14.92
CA TYR A 456 32.22 37.61 -14.74
C TYR A 456 31.50 37.41 -13.41
N ILE A 457 30.32 36.82 -13.50
CA ILE A 457 29.61 36.19 -12.40
C ILE A 457 30.16 34.76 -12.33
N ASN A 458 30.78 34.38 -11.21
CA ASN A 458 31.38 33.05 -11.07
C ASN A 458 30.71 32.30 -9.93
N TRP A 459 30.60 30.98 -10.07
CA TRP A 459 30.09 30.10 -9.03
C TRP A 459 30.73 28.72 -9.13
N THR A 460 30.58 27.94 -8.07
CA THR A 460 30.89 26.51 -8.05
C THR A 460 29.62 25.74 -7.73
N SER A 461 29.54 24.48 -8.15
CA SER A 461 28.41 23.62 -7.84
C SER A 461 28.83 22.18 -7.60
N THR A 462 28.05 21.45 -6.82
CA THR A 462 28.17 19.99 -6.66
C THR A 462 26.88 19.30 -7.10
N GLY A 463 26.92 17.98 -7.30
CA GLY A 463 25.80 17.22 -7.85
C GLY A 463 25.50 17.52 -9.33
N VAL A 464 24.34 17.05 -9.80
CA VAL A 464 23.89 17.24 -11.19
C VAL A 464 22.93 18.42 -11.28
N ILE A 465 23.43 19.59 -11.69
CA ILE A 465 22.65 20.78 -12.01
C ILE A 465 22.98 21.16 -13.46
N ALA A 466 22.01 21.02 -14.37
CA ALA A 466 22.26 21.20 -15.81
C ALA A 466 22.37 22.69 -16.19
N ASN A 467 21.38 23.48 -15.77
CA ASN A 467 21.29 24.90 -16.06
C ASN A 467 21.00 25.68 -14.78
N VAL A 468 21.46 26.93 -14.72
CA VAL A 468 21.18 27.88 -13.65
C VAL A 468 20.43 29.10 -14.18
N LYS A 469 19.66 29.73 -13.29
CA LYS A 469 19.08 31.05 -13.46
C LYS A 469 19.92 32.07 -12.70
N ILE A 470 20.11 33.26 -13.27
CA ILE A 470 20.90 34.34 -12.66
C ILE A 470 20.05 35.60 -12.52
N GLU A 471 19.95 36.13 -11.31
CA GLU A 471 19.11 37.26 -10.96
C GLU A 471 19.87 38.27 -10.10
N LEU A 472 19.57 39.56 -10.30
CA LEU A 472 20.11 40.68 -9.52
C LEU A 472 19.04 41.19 -8.55
N PHE A 473 19.40 41.31 -7.28
CA PHE A 473 18.55 41.81 -6.22
C PHE A 473 19.14 43.07 -5.57
N ALA A 474 18.27 43.95 -5.09
CA ALA A 474 18.63 45.09 -4.23
C ALA A 474 17.65 45.17 -3.08
N SER A 475 18.13 45.17 -1.83
CA SER A 475 17.26 45.13 -0.63
C SER A 475 16.19 44.02 -0.69
N SER A 476 16.57 42.83 -1.17
CA SER A 476 15.69 41.66 -1.33
C SER A 476 14.56 41.82 -2.37
N ILE A 477 14.60 42.87 -3.19
CA ILE A 477 13.69 43.07 -4.32
C ILE A 477 14.41 42.67 -5.59
N LEU A 478 13.77 41.84 -6.43
CA LEU A 478 14.28 41.49 -7.75
C LEU A 478 14.39 42.76 -8.61
N VAL A 479 15.59 43.06 -9.07
CA VAL A 479 15.88 44.21 -9.92
C VAL A 479 15.91 43.79 -11.38
N LEU A 480 16.61 42.70 -11.69
CA LEU A 480 16.83 42.25 -13.05
C LEU A 480 17.00 40.73 -13.10
N GLU A 481 16.36 40.09 -14.07
CA GLU A 481 16.73 38.74 -14.50
C GLU A 481 17.90 38.87 -15.48
N ILE A 482 19.11 38.47 -15.06
CA ILE A 482 20.33 38.56 -15.87
C ILE A 482 20.31 37.44 -16.93
N ALA A 483 19.96 36.23 -16.51
CA ALA A 483 19.80 35.09 -17.40
C ALA A 483 18.64 34.20 -16.92
N ALA A 484 17.67 33.97 -17.80
CA ALA A 484 16.52 33.09 -17.53
C ALA A 484 16.92 31.61 -17.39
N SER A 485 17.93 31.18 -18.15
CA SER A 485 18.54 29.85 -18.11
C SER A 485 19.88 29.89 -18.84
N THR A 486 20.95 29.47 -18.19
CA THR A 486 22.28 29.29 -18.81
C THR A 486 22.88 27.97 -18.35
N THR A 487 23.76 27.37 -19.16
CA THR A 487 24.46 26.14 -18.78
C THR A 487 25.25 26.37 -17.49
N ASN A 488 25.23 25.37 -16.60
CA ASN A 488 25.96 25.40 -15.35
C ASN A 488 27.46 25.09 -15.56
N ASP A 489 28.21 26.02 -16.16
CA ASP A 489 29.64 25.88 -16.47
C ASP A 489 30.56 26.68 -15.51
N GLY A 490 29.98 27.28 -14.46
CA GLY A 490 30.69 27.98 -13.39
C GLY A 490 31.01 29.45 -13.65
N SER A 491 30.66 30.00 -14.83
CA SER A 491 30.90 31.42 -15.12
C SER A 491 29.92 32.01 -16.14
N PHE A 492 29.49 33.25 -15.94
CA PHE A 492 28.65 33.98 -16.88
C PHE A 492 29.20 35.39 -17.09
N LEU A 493 29.47 35.74 -18.35
CA LEU A 493 29.89 37.09 -18.71
C LEU A 493 28.67 38.00 -18.80
N TRP A 494 28.60 39.00 -17.91
CA TRP A 494 27.50 39.95 -17.82
C TRP A 494 27.97 41.37 -18.15
N THR A 495 27.33 41.98 -19.15
CA THR A 495 27.44 43.42 -19.42
C THR A 495 26.45 44.17 -18.53
N VAL A 496 26.96 45.01 -17.63
CA VAL A 496 26.13 45.74 -16.66
C VAL A 496 25.32 46.85 -17.36
N PRO A 497 23.98 46.83 -17.33
CA PRO A 497 23.17 47.85 -18.01
C PRO A 497 23.37 49.26 -17.44
N ASP A 498 23.33 50.28 -18.30
CA ASP A 498 23.35 51.71 -17.94
C ASP A 498 22.06 52.20 -17.27
N THR A 499 21.01 51.37 -17.28
CA THR A 499 19.71 51.66 -16.67
C THR A 499 19.66 51.37 -15.16
N LEU A 500 20.70 50.78 -14.59
CA LEU A 500 20.77 50.52 -13.15
C LEU A 500 21.01 51.83 -12.37
N ILE A 501 20.80 51.78 -11.05
CA ILE A 501 21.04 52.92 -10.17
C ILE A 501 22.31 52.70 -9.35
N ASN A 502 22.97 53.78 -8.96
CA ASN A 502 24.09 53.71 -8.02
C ASN A 502 23.59 53.16 -6.68
N TYR A 503 24.06 51.97 -6.32
CA TYR A 503 23.66 51.29 -5.10
C TYR A 503 24.75 50.35 -4.61
N THR A 504 24.91 50.26 -3.29
CA THR A 504 26.04 49.56 -2.64
C THR A 504 25.74 48.14 -2.19
N ASP A 505 24.45 47.78 -2.17
CA ASP A 505 23.97 46.55 -1.53
C ASP A 505 23.23 45.67 -2.56
N TYR A 506 23.82 45.52 -3.76
CA TYR A 506 23.35 44.55 -4.75
C TYR A 506 23.77 43.13 -4.36
N ILE A 507 22.97 42.15 -4.76
CA ILE A 507 23.22 40.71 -4.60
C ILE A 507 22.95 40.03 -5.95
N ILE A 508 23.83 39.11 -6.35
CA ILE A 508 23.55 38.19 -7.44
C ILE A 508 23.13 36.85 -6.85
N ARG A 509 21.97 36.36 -7.27
CA ARG A 509 21.49 35.01 -6.98
C ARG A 509 21.77 34.11 -8.17
N VAL A 510 22.36 32.95 -7.91
CA VAL A 510 22.44 31.85 -8.88
C VAL A 510 21.62 30.69 -8.31
N SER A 511 20.60 30.25 -9.05
CA SER A 511 19.70 29.17 -8.64
C SER A 511 19.62 28.06 -9.70
N ASP A 512 19.31 26.83 -9.28
CA ASP A 512 18.94 25.75 -10.20
C ASP A 512 17.67 26.18 -10.98
N PHE A 513 17.70 25.97 -12.29
CA PHE A 513 16.59 26.31 -13.18
C PHE A 513 15.32 25.49 -12.89
N ILE A 514 15.46 24.21 -12.51
CA ILE A 514 14.35 23.30 -12.23
C ILE A 514 13.88 23.46 -10.78
N ASP A 515 14.80 23.68 -9.85
CA ASP A 515 14.54 23.81 -8.42
C ASP A 515 15.03 25.16 -7.88
N PRO A 516 14.22 26.22 -7.93
CA PRO A 516 14.63 27.55 -7.49
C PRO A 516 14.94 27.67 -5.99
N THR A 517 14.66 26.63 -5.19
CA THR A 517 15.03 26.59 -3.76
C THR A 517 16.49 26.21 -3.56
N MET A 518 17.12 25.57 -4.56
CA MET A 518 18.55 25.32 -4.64
C MET A 518 19.25 26.54 -5.23
N TYR A 519 19.76 27.43 -4.38
CA TYR A 519 20.42 28.64 -4.81
C TYR A 519 21.52 29.06 -3.83
N ASP A 520 22.38 29.95 -4.31
CA ASP A 520 23.23 30.75 -3.44
C ASP A 520 23.20 32.22 -3.85
N ASP A 521 23.43 33.08 -2.87
CA ASP A 521 23.49 34.53 -3.00
C ASP A 521 24.95 34.98 -2.85
N SER A 522 25.40 35.87 -3.75
CA SER A 522 26.70 36.52 -3.60
C SER A 522 26.78 37.37 -2.34
N ASP A 523 28.00 37.76 -1.97
CA ASP A 523 28.21 38.89 -1.06
C ASP A 523 27.58 40.18 -1.61
N LEU A 524 27.35 41.16 -0.72
CA LEU A 524 26.96 42.52 -1.10
C LEU A 524 28.08 43.19 -1.90
N PHE A 525 27.72 43.75 -3.07
CA PHE A 525 28.65 44.49 -3.93
C PHE A 525 28.01 45.77 -4.46
N THR A 526 28.88 46.69 -4.93
CA THR A 526 28.47 48.01 -5.42
C THR A 526 28.42 48.04 -6.94
N ILE A 527 27.37 48.65 -7.50
CA ILE A 527 27.31 49.03 -8.92
C ILE A 527 27.25 50.56 -9.00
N THR A 528 28.13 51.16 -9.81
CA THR A 528 28.18 52.62 -10.05
C THR A 528 28.14 52.95 -11.54
N GLY A 529 27.54 54.09 -11.88
CA GLY A 529 27.59 54.65 -13.24
C GLY A 529 28.99 55.14 -13.60
N VAL A 530 29.23 55.28 -14.90
CA VAL A 530 30.49 55.79 -15.43
C VAL A 530 30.73 57.22 -14.91
N SER A 531 31.84 57.44 -14.20
CA SER A 531 32.23 58.79 -13.76
C SER A 531 32.79 59.58 -14.96
N GLY A 532 31.89 59.99 -15.85
CA GLY A 532 32.19 60.71 -17.08
C GLY A 532 31.29 61.92 -17.28
N GLY A 533 31.56 63.01 -16.57
CA GLY A 533 31.33 64.39 -17.03
C GLY A 533 29.93 64.80 -17.50
N GLY A 534 28.86 64.47 -16.77
CA GLY A 534 27.52 65.05 -16.97
C GLY A 534 27.28 66.29 -16.09
N ILE A 535 26.85 67.40 -16.70
CA ILE A 535 26.62 68.71 -16.06
C ILE A 535 25.60 68.59 -14.90
N PRO A 536 25.89 69.14 -13.70
CA PRO A 536 24.99 69.06 -12.55
C PRO A 536 23.76 69.93 -12.78
N GLY A 537 22.58 69.31 -12.85
CA GLY A 537 21.34 70.08 -12.98
C GLY A 537 20.01 69.33 -13.02
N TYR A 538 19.97 68.02 -13.29
CA TYR A 538 18.67 67.36 -13.56
C TYR A 538 18.21 66.28 -12.57
N ASP A 539 19.01 65.89 -11.56
CA ASP A 539 18.64 64.77 -10.66
C ASP A 539 17.93 65.12 -9.34
N ILE A 540 17.62 66.40 -9.08
CA ILE A 540 17.02 66.80 -7.78
C ILE A 540 15.48 66.90 -7.84
N LEU A 541 14.86 66.87 -9.03
CA LEU A 541 13.40 67.11 -9.14
C LEU A 541 12.52 65.85 -9.17
N ILE A 542 13.09 64.64 -9.37
CA ILE A 542 12.32 63.39 -9.28
C ILE A 542 12.42 62.77 -7.87
N LEU A 543 13.46 63.10 -7.10
CA LEU A 543 13.74 62.51 -5.78
C LEU A 543 12.85 63.03 -4.64
N SER A 544 12.17 64.17 -4.81
CA SER A 544 11.27 64.73 -3.76
C SER A 544 9.81 64.26 -3.88
N GLY A 545 9.39 63.71 -5.03
CA GLY A 545 8.01 63.25 -5.26
C GLY A 545 7.73 61.82 -4.75
N LEU A 546 8.69 60.91 -4.85
CA LEU A 546 8.49 59.49 -4.55
C LEU A 546 8.67 59.12 -3.06
N LEU A 547 9.57 59.81 -2.33
CA LEU A 547 9.79 59.53 -0.90
C LEU A 547 8.67 60.05 0.02
N ILE A 548 7.95 61.11 -0.37
CA ILE A 548 6.83 61.67 0.41
C ILE A 548 5.54 60.85 0.19
N GLY A 549 5.35 60.27 -1.00
CA GLY A 549 4.19 59.45 -1.33
C GLY A 549 4.13 58.13 -0.57
N VAL A 550 5.27 57.42 -0.45
CA VAL A 550 5.33 56.09 0.19
C VAL A 550 5.28 56.17 1.72
N SER A 551 5.85 57.21 2.33
CA SER A 551 5.79 57.41 3.79
C SER A 551 4.35 57.63 4.31
N LEU A 552 3.47 58.26 3.51
CA LEU A 552 2.07 58.46 3.89
C LEU A 552 1.20 57.20 3.72
N THR A 553 1.57 56.28 2.84
CA THR A 553 0.83 55.02 2.64
C THR A 553 1.14 53.99 3.73
N ILE A 554 2.38 53.96 4.23
CA ILE A 554 2.81 53.05 5.30
C ILE A 554 2.23 53.46 6.68
N ILE A 555 2.09 54.77 6.95
CA ILE A 555 1.48 55.27 8.20
C ILE A 555 -0.04 55.00 8.25
N LYS A 556 -0.74 54.99 7.11
CA LYS A 556 -2.18 54.64 7.05
C LYS A 556 -2.44 53.13 7.20
N ARG A 557 -1.55 52.25 6.74
CA ARG A 557 -1.72 50.79 6.87
C ARG A 557 -1.43 50.27 8.29
N LYS A 558 -0.51 50.88 9.06
CA LYS A 558 -0.26 50.49 10.46
C LYS A 558 -1.36 50.91 11.45
N ARG A 559 -2.09 52.01 11.22
CA ARG A 559 -3.20 52.43 12.11
C ARG A 559 -4.49 51.61 11.95
N LYS A 560 -4.71 50.92 10.83
CA LYS A 560 -5.91 50.09 10.63
C LYS A 560 -5.84 48.70 11.28
N LYS A 561 -4.64 48.23 11.68
CA LYS A 561 -4.44 46.92 12.35
C LYS A 561 -4.43 46.96 13.89
N LEU A 562 -4.57 48.13 14.52
CA LEU A 562 -4.54 48.30 15.98
C LEU A 562 -5.88 48.71 16.62
N SER A 563 -7.01 48.59 15.89
CA SER A 563 -8.33 49.07 16.35
C SER A 563 -9.44 48.00 16.40
N ILE A 564 -9.12 46.70 16.29
CA ILE A 564 -10.12 45.63 16.50
C ILE A 564 -9.51 44.58 17.43
N LYS A 565 -9.54 44.89 18.73
CA LYS A 565 -9.61 43.95 19.84
C LYS A 565 -10.00 44.74 21.10
N SER A 566 -11.30 44.85 21.30
CA SER A 566 -11.97 44.90 22.61
C SER A 566 -13.33 44.23 22.44
#